data_AF-A0A2N5ZAQ0-F1
#
_entry.id   AF-A0A2N5ZAQ0-F1
#
_cell.length_a   1.000
_cell.length_b   1.000
_cell.length_c   1.000
_cell.angle_alpha   90.00
_cell.angle_beta   90.00
_cell.angle_gamma   90.00
#
_symmetry.space_group_name_H-M   'P 1'
#
loop_
_entity.id
_entity.type
_entity.pdbx_description
1 polymer ?
#
loop_
_entity_poly.entity_id
_entity_poly.type
_entity_poly.pdbx_seq_one_letter_code
_entity_poly.pdbx_strand_id
1 'polypeptide(L)'
;MFFSIIIDDKDHFSSTKLILLFMAMVAVFLTVYKKRRKTIESLFIMLLPAMLFVLLGLADSIVKFSQTFYIKNETDSSAFSFLTFGFSAFWSIVLIFFQKNKLSILKPKTLISGILIGLANFGSMYFLINALNALELNNSIVIALNNTGVVLASVIAALFIFREKLSLLNRLGIGLSIATFTILMVFL
;
A
#
# COMPACT_ATOMS: atom_id res chain seq x y z
N MET A 1 0.23 8.84 2.76
CA MET A 1 0.71 9.85 1.77
C MET A 1 0.38 11.29 2.17
N PHE A 2 -0.88 11.69 2.42
CA PHE A 2 -1.20 13.08 2.85
C PHE A 2 -0.55 13.51 4.17
N PHE A 3 -0.58 12.64 5.19
CA PHE A 3 0.02 12.97 6.49
C PHE A 3 1.56 12.93 6.50
N SER A 4 2.18 12.29 5.49
CA SER A 4 3.63 12.26 5.30
C SER A 4 4.21 13.63 4.95
N ILE A 5 3.42 14.49 4.28
CA ILE A 5 3.81 15.85 3.89
C ILE A 5 3.84 16.79 5.12
N ILE A 6 3.06 16.49 6.16
CA ILE A 6 3.00 17.29 7.40
C ILE A 6 4.24 17.06 8.28
N ILE A 7 4.96 15.96 8.08
CA ILE A 7 6.03 15.48 8.97
C ILE A 7 7.43 15.88 8.49
N ASP A 8 7.56 16.38 7.26
CA ASP A 8 8.86 16.51 6.58
C ASP A 8 9.17 17.97 6.23
N ASP A 9 10.07 18.59 6.99
CA ASP A 9 10.45 20.01 6.85
C ASP A 9 11.16 20.32 5.51
N LYS A 10 11.62 19.30 4.77
CA LYS A 10 12.27 19.44 3.46
C LYS A 10 11.29 19.42 2.28
N ASP A 11 10.03 19.04 2.50
CA ASP A 11 9.06 18.86 1.42
C ASP A 11 8.37 20.20 1.11
N HIS A 12 8.99 21.03 0.27
CA HIS A 12 8.40 22.31 -0.13
C HIS A 12 7.05 22.09 -0.85
N PHE A 13 6.01 22.75 -0.32
CA PHE A 13 4.66 22.76 -0.88
C PHE A 13 4.65 23.35 -2.30
N SER A 14 4.56 22.49 -3.30
CA SER A 14 4.24 22.90 -4.67
C SER A 14 2.80 22.54 -5.00
N SER A 15 2.01 23.49 -5.48
CA SER A 15 0.63 23.27 -5.93
C SER A 15 0.55 22.11 -6.94
N THR A 16 1.60 21.92 -7.74
CA THR A 16 1.74 20.84 -8.71
C THR A 16 1.79 19.45 -8.04
N LYS A 17 2.50 19.30 -6.91
CA LYS A 17 2.57 18.03 -6.16
C LYS A 17 1.20 17.63 -5.60
N LEU A 18 0.42 18.61 -5.11
CA LEU A 18 -0.91 18.36 -4.54
C LEU A 18 -1.92 17.95 -5.63
N ILE A 19 -1.86 18.59 -6.80
CA ILE A 19 -2.66 18.23 -7.97
C ILE A 19 -2.32 16.81 -8.43
N LEU A 20 -1.03 16.47 -8.52
CA LEU A 20 -0.58 15.13 -8.94
C LEU A 20 -0.99 14.05 -7.94
N LEU A 21 -0.92 14.32 -6.63
CA LEU A 21 -1.38 13.41 -5.59
C LEU A 21 -2.90 13.15 -5.70
N PHE A 22 -3.68 14.21 -5.88
CA PHE A 22 -5.13 14.08 -6.07
C PHE A 22 -5.46 13.30 -7.35
N MET A 23 -4.75 13.57 -8.44
CA MET A 23 -4.92 12.88 -9.72
C MET A 23 -4.57 11.40 -9.63
N ALA A 24 -3.55 11.03 -8.86
CA ALA A 24 -3.18 9.64 -8.60
C ALA A 24 -4.29 8.89 -7.87
N MET A 25 -4.93 9.52 -6.88
CA MET A 25 -6.09 8.94 -6.19
C MET A 25 -7.26 8.68 -7.14
N VAL A 26 -7.58 9.66 -8.00
CA VAL A 26 -8.65 9.51 -9.01
C VAL A 26 -8.32 8.37 -9.98
N ALA A 27 -7.07 8.27 -10.43
CA ALA A 27 -6.61 7.22 -11.33
C ALA A 27 -6.75 5.81 -10.73
N VAL A 28 -6.32 5.64 -9.48
CA VAL A 28 -6.46 4.37 -8.75
C VAL A 28 -7.94 4.03 -8.57
N PHE A 29 -8.78 5.00 -8.20
CA PHE A 29 -10.22 4.79 -8.07
C PHE A 29 -10.84 4.29 -9.37
N LEU A 30 -10.53 4.93 -10.51
CA LEU A 30 -11.03 4.54 -11.82
C LEU A 30 -10.53 3.15 -12.26
N THR A 31 -9.32 2.76 -11.84
CA THR A 31 -8.73 1.45 -12.13
C THR A 31 -9.46 0.31 -11.43
N VAL A 32 -9.94 0.57 -10.20
CA VAL A 32 -10.63 -0.42 -9.35
C VAL A 32 -12.16 -0.38 -9.56
N TYR A 33 -12.71 0.72 -10.07
CA TYR A 33 -14.15 0.88 -10.25
C TYR A 33 -14.72 -0.19 -11.19
N LYS A 34 -15.74 -0.91 -10.72
CA LYS A 34 -16.49 -1.90 -11.51
C LYS A 34 -17.96 -1.50 -11.56
N LYS A 35 -18.52 -1.34 -12.76
CA LYS A 35 -19.94 -0.98 -12.97
C LYS A 35 -20.82 -2.12 -12.45
N ARG A 36 -21.41 -1.94 -11.26
CA ARG A 36 -22.26 -2.95 -10.61
C ARG A 36 -23.62 -3.06 -11.30
N ARG A 37 -24.08 -4.29 -11.56
CA ARG A 37 -25.49 -4.57 -11.89
C ARG A 37 -26.30 -4.56 -10.60
N LYS A 38 -27.47 -3.91 -10.65
CA LYS A 38 -28.40 -3.61 -9.56
C LYS A 38 -28.46 -4.68 -8.45
N THR A 39 -27.89 -4.36 -7.30
CA THR A 39 -28.38 -4.73 -5.97
C THR A 39 -28.14 -3.52 -5.06
N ILE A 40 -29.16 -3.13 -4.32
CA ILE A 40 -29.08 -2.04 -3.33
C ILE A 40 -28.19 -2.58 -2.21
N GLU A 41 -26.94 -2.14 -2.18
CA GLU A 41 -26.02 -2.44 -1.09
C GLU A 41 -25.87 -1.22 -0.19
N SER A 42 -25.84 -1.50 1.12
CA SER A 42 -25.69 -0.53 2.20
C SER A 42 -24.54 0.45 1.93
N LEU A 43 -24.75 1.73 2.28
CA LEU A 43 -23.75 2.82 2.21
C LEU A 43 -22.38 2.40 2.78
N PHE A 44 -22.37 1.45 3.73
CA PHE A 44 -21.20 0.84 4.34
C PHE A 44 -20.26 0.14 3.34
N ILE A 45 -20.78 -0.54 2.31
CA ILE A 45 -19.95 -1.25 1.31
C ILE A 45 -19.27 -0.28 0.35
N MET A 46 -19.88 0.90 0.14
CA MET A 46 -19.26 1.99 -0.61
C MET A 46 -18.23 2.76 0.23
N LEU A 47 -18.36 2.74 1.56
CA LEU A 47 -17.42 3.36 2.50
C LEU A 47 -16.17 2.49 2.75
N LEU A 48 -16.25 1.17 2.56
CA LEU A 48 -15.13 0.24 2.77
C LEU A 48 -13.83 0.65 2.05
N PRO A 49 -13.83 0.98 0.75
CA PRO A 49 -12.63 1.43 0.06
C PRO A 49 -12.06 2.74 0.62
N ALA A 50 -12.94 3.66 1.06
CA ALA A 50 -12.52 4.90 1.69
C ALA A 50 -11.89 4.65 3.07
N MET A 51 -12.47 3.75 3.88
CA MET A 51 -11.88 3.33 5.15
C MET A 51 -10.51 2.68 4.94
N LEU A 52 -10.39 1.75 3.99
CA LEU A 52 -9.11 1.14 3.64
C LEU A 52 -8.07 2.19 3.25
N PHE A 53 -8.44 3.18 2.44
CA PHE A 53 -7.55 4.27 2.08
C PHE A 53 -7.05 5.07 3.30
N VAL A 54 -7.95 5.41 4.23
CA VAL A 54 -7.59 6.15 5.45
C VAL A 54 -6.69 5.31 6.36
N LEU A 55 -7.05 4.06 6.65
CA LEU A 55 -6.27 3.19 7.53
C LEU A 55 -4.88 2.89 6.95
N LEU A 56 -4.78 2.57 5.66
CA LEU A 56 -3.50 2.35 4.99
C LEU A 56 -2.66 3.63 4.98
N GLY A 57 -3.28 4.77 4.70
CA GLY A 57 -2.59 6.06 4.73
C GLY A 57 -2.05 6.43 6.13
N LEU A 58 -2.79 6.09 7.19
CA LEU A 58 -2.33 6.26 8.57
C LEU A 58 -1.18 5.30 8.90
N ALA A 59 -1.28 4.03 8.52
CA ALA A 59 -0.22 3.05 8.71
C ALA A 59 1.10 3.50 8.05
N ASP A 60 1.06 3.91 6.78
CA ASP A 60 2.23 4.42 6.06
C ASP A 60 2.85 5.64 6.75
N SER A 61 2.01 6.49 7.36
CA SER A 61 2.47 7.71 8.02
C SER A 61 3.13 7.40 9.36
N ILE A 62 2.64 6.39 10.10
CA ILE A 62 3.29 5.88 11.32
C ILE A 62 4.66 5.27 10.98
N VAL A 63 4.74 4.55 9.87
CA VAL A 63 6.01 4.00 9.37
C VAL A 63 6.98 5.12 9.05
N LYS A 64 6.56 6.15 8.29
CA LYS A 64 7.40 7.31 7.99
C LYS A 64 7.84 8.04 9.26
N PHE A 65 6.92 8.28 10.19
CA PHE A 65 7.23 8.89 11.48
C PHE A 65 8.28 8.08 12.23
N SER A 66 8.11 6.76 12.30
CA SER A 66 9.07 5.86 12.94
C SER A 66 10.43 5.95 12.24
N GLN A 67 10.44 5.96 10.91
CA GLN A 67 11.65 6.10 10.11
C GLN A 67 12.38 7.42 10.39
N THR A 68 11.66 8.54 10.38
CA THR A 68 12.23 9.89 10.53
C THR A 68 12.87 10.09 11.91
N PHE A 69 12.24 9.59 12.97
CA PHE A 69 12.68 9.86 14.35
C PHE A 69 13.51 8.74 14.99
N TYR A 70 13.31 7.48 14.59
CA TYR A 70 13.83 6.32 15.33
C TYR A 70 14.65 5.33 14.50
N ILE A 71 14.59 5.36 13.17
CA ILE A 71 15.26 4.36 12.32
C ILE A 71 16.32 5.03 11.45
N LYS A 72 17.56 5.09 11.95
CA LYS A 72 18.64 5.85 11.30
C LYS A 72 19.55 4.97 10.44
N ASN A 73 19.69 3.69 10.79
CA ASN A 73 20.60 2.77 10.12
C ASN A 73 19.89 1.47 9.65
N GLU A 74 20.56 0.66 8.85
CA GLU A 74 20.03 -0.62 8.37
C GLU A 74 19.73 -1.61 9.51
N THR A 75 20.53 -1.59 10.58
CA THR A 75 20.30 -2.40 11.78
C THR A 75 18.98 -2.05 12.45
N ASP A 76 18.67 -0.76 12.56
CA ASP A 76 17.41 -0.28 13.13
C ASP A 76 16.23 -0.67 12.23
N SER A 77 16.42 -0.62 10.91
CA SER A 77 15.41 -0.98 9.91
C SER A 77 15.07 -2.47 9.99
N SER A 78 16.09 -3.30 10.20
CA SER A 78 15.95 -4.74 10.46
C SER A 78 15.20 -4.99 11.77
N ALA A 79 15.58 -4.30 12.86
CA ALA A 79 14.96 -4.43 14.16
C ALA A 79 13.49 -3.99 14.15
N PHE A 80 13.17 -2.87 13.52
CA PHE A 80 11.80 -2.37 13.39
C PHE A 80 10.90 -3.34 12.61
N SER A 81 11.39 -3.84 11.47
CA SER A 81 10.66 -4.81 10.65
C SER A 81 10.45 -6.12 11.42
N PHE A 82 11.50 -6.59 12.11
CA PHE A 82 11.44 -7.81 12.92
C PHE A 82 10.43 -7.69 14.06
N LEU A 83 10.47 -6.59 14.82
CA LEU A 83 9.55 -6.37 15.93
C LEU A 83 8.11 -6.25 15.41
N THR A 84 7.88 -5.49 14.34
CA THR A 84 6.55 -5.30 13.75
C THR A 84 5.93 -6.62 13.31
N PHE A 85 6.67 -7.44 12.58
CA PHE A 85 6.20 -8.76 12.14
C PHE A 85 6.15 -9.77 13.28
N GLY A 86 7.03 -9.65 14.28
CA GLY A 86 6.97 -10.42 15.52
C GLY A 86 5.68 -10.15 16.31
N PHE A 87 5.29 -8.88 16.46
CA PHE A 87 4.01 -8.48 17.04
C PHE A 87 2.83 -9.01 16.22
N SER A 88 2.90 -8.93 14.89
CA SER A 88 1.88 -9.52 14.02
C SER A 88 1.75 -11.03 14.22
N ALA A 89 2.88 -11.75 14.35
CA ALA A 89 2.89 -13.19 14.58
C ALA A 89 2.31 -13.54 15.96
N PHE A 90 2.69 -12.80 17.01
CA PHE A 90 2.13 -12.94 18.35
C PHE A 90 0.62 -12.74 18.34
N TRP A 91 0.13 -11.66 17.72
CA TRP A 91 -1.29 -11.38 17.67
C TRP A 91 -2.05 -12.40 16.82
N SER A 92 -1.44 -12.87 15.74
CA SER A 92 -2.01 -13.97 14.95
C SER A 92 -2.20 -15.24 15.79
N ILE A 93 -1.22 -15.60 16.64
CA ILE A 93 -1.33 -16.74 17.55
C ILE A 93 -2.46 -16.53 18.56
N VAL A 94 -2.52 -15.35 19.19
CA VAL A 94 -3.59 -14.99 20.14
C VAL A 94 -4.97 -15.11 19.49
N LEU A 95 -5.14 -14.55 18.29
CA LEU A 95 -6.41 -14.57 17.57
C LEU A 95 -6.84 -15.99 17.16
N ILE A 96 -5.92 -16.90 16.88
CA ILE A 96 -6.25 -18.31 16.58
C ILE A 96 -6.99 -18.97 17.75
N PHE A 97 -6.68 -18.62 19.01
CA PHE A 97 -7.35 -19.21 20.16
C PHE A 97 -8.84 -18.85 20.24
N PHE A 98 -9.24 -17.70 19.71
CA PHE A 98 -10.62 -17.22 19.68
C PHE A 98 -11.41 -17.67 18.44
N GLN A 99 -10.75 -18.31 17.47
CA GLN A 99 -11.42 -18.78 16.26
C GLN A 99 -12.09 -20.15 16.46
N LYS A 100 -13.31 -20.29 15.93
CA LYS A 100 -14.08 -21.54 15.99
C LYS A 100 -13.47 -22.66 15.10
N ASN A 101 -12.82 -22.30 13.99
CA ASN A 101 -12.32 -23.24 12.97
C ASN A 101 -10.79 -23.40 12.98
N LYS A 102 -10.19 -23.65 14.15
CA LYS A 102 -8.73 -23.77 14.34
C LYS A 102 -8.06 -24.77 13.39
N LEU A 103 -8.70 -25.92 13.19
CA LEU A 103 -8.19 -27.02 12.35
C LEU A 103 -8.02 -26.64 10.87
N SER A 104 -8.78 -25.66 10.36
CA SER A 104 -8.65 -25.20 8.97
C SER A 104 -7.43 -24.30 8.78
N ILE A 105 -7.11 -23.52 9.82
CA ILE A 105 -6.00 -22.55 9.83
C ILE A 105 -4.67 -23.28 9.97
N LEU A 106 -4.64 -24.34 10.80
CA LEU A 106 -3.44 -25.13 11.07
C LEU A 106 -3.10 -26.14 9.96
N LYS A 107 -3.83 -26.13 8.83
CA LYS A 107 -3.49 -26.98 7.68
C LYS A 107 -2.11 -26.57 7.14
N PRO A 108 -1.23 -27.53 6.81
CA PRO A 108 0.10 -27.23 6.28
C PRO A 108 0.08 -26.29 5.08
N LYS A 109 -0.87 -26.47 4.15
CA LYS A 109 -1.05 -25.58 2.99
C LYS A 109 -1.31 -24.13 3.40
N THR A 110 -2.17 -23.92 4.39
CA THR A 110 -2.51 -22.58 4.90
C THR A 110 -1.31 -21.95 5.59
N LEU A 111 -0.60 -22.73 6.41
CA LEU A 111 0.57 -22.28 7.14
C LEU A 111 1.71 -21.88 6.18
N ILE A 112 2.03 -22.72 5.19
CA ILE A 112 3.06 -22.45 4.19
C ILE A 112 2.70 -21.22 3.36
N SER A 113 1.45 -21.10 2.90
CA SER A 113 1.00 -19.93 2.14
C SER A 113 1.10 -18.65 2.98
N GLY A 114 0.72 -18.72 4.26
CA GLY A 114 0.84 -17.60 5.20
C GLY A 114 2.30 -17.20 5.44
N ILE A 115 3.20 -18.16 5.62
CA ILE A 115 4.64 -17.91 5.79
C ILE A 115 5.22 -17.24 4.54
N LEU A 116 4.91 -17.74 3.34
CA LEU A 116 5.41 -17.16 2.09
C LEU A 116 4.93 -15.73 1.88
N ILE A 117 3.63 -15.46 2.12
CA ILE A 117 3.06 -14.11 2.04
C ILE A 117 3.67 -13.21 3.13
N GLY A 118 3.86 -13.73 4.34
CA GLY A 118 4.49 -13.01 5.44
C GLY A 118 5.93 -12.62 5.13
N LEU A 119 6.73 -13.54 4.58
CA LEU A 119 8.11 -13.27 4.15
C LEU A 119 8.17 -12.21 3.06
N ALA A 120 7.30 -12.29 2.06
CA ALA A 120 7.23 -11.27 1.01
C ALA A 120 6.89 -9.88 1.58
N ASN A 121 5.94 -9.81 2.52
CA ASN A 121 5.57 -8.55 3.18
C ASN A 121 6.68 -8.02 4.10
N PHE A 122 7.40 -8.90 4.81
CA PHE A 122 8.54 -8.52 5.64
C PHE A 122 9.64 -7.89 4.79
N GLY A 123 9.99 -8.54 3.68
CA GLY A 123 10.98 -8.01 2.73
C GLY A 123 10.55 -6.67 2.16
N SER A 124 9.30 -6.56 1.70
CA SER A 124 8.73 -5.31 1.19
C SER A 124 8.88 -4.15 2.18
N MET A 125 8.54 -4.40 3.45
CA MET A 125 8.65 -3.41 4.51
C MET A 125 10.10 -2.99 4.79
N TYR A 126 11.00 -3.97 4.92
CA TYR A 126 12.42 -3.74 5.15
C TYR A 126 13.06 -2.89 4.03
N PHE A 127 12.81 -3.26 2.77
CA PHE A 127 13.34 -2.53 1.63
C PHE A 127 12.70 -1.13 1.50
N LEU A 128 11.43 -0.96 1.84
CA LEU A 128 10.78 0.35 1.83
C LEU A 128 11.45 1.31 2.83
N ILE A 129 11.70 0.87 4.06
CA ILE A 129 12.36 1.70 5.08
C ILE A 129 13.78 2.06 4.63
N ASN A 130 14.54 1.09 4.11
CA ASN A 130 15.88 1.37 3.60
C ASN A 130 15.85 2.33 2.41
N ALA A 131 14.86 2.22 1.50
CA ALA A 131 14.68 3.15 0.41
C ALA A 131 14.36 4.57 0.91
N LEU A 132 13.55 4.72 1.97
CA LEU A 132 13.26 5.99 2.61
C LEU A 132 14.47 6.62 3.32
N ASN A 133 15.46 5.81 3.70
CA ASN A 133 16.69 6.28 4.34
C ASN A 133 17.82 6.58 3.34
N ALA A 134 17.90 5.82 2.25
CA ALA A 134 19.01 5.91 1.29
C ALA A 134 18.75 6.84 0.10
N LEU A 135 17.48 7.04 -0.29
CA LEU A 135 17.15 7.92 -1.40
C LEU A 135 17.13 9.38 -0.94
N GLU A 136 17.86 10.26 -1.61
CA GLU A 136 17.79 11.72 -1.40
C GLU A 136 16.50 12.37 -1.96
N LEU A 137 15.55 11.54 -2.40
CA LEU A 137 14.23 11.96 -2.89
C LEU A 137 13.31 12.29 -1.71
N ASN A 138 12.28 13.14 -1.93
CA ASN A 138 11.30 13.39 -0.87
C ASN A 138 10.61 12.07 -0.46
N ASN A 139 10.58 11.77 0.84
CA ASN A 139 10.03 10.51 1.36
C ASN A 139 8.54 10.30 0.99
N SER A 140 7.80 11.41 0.83
CA SER A 140 6.40 11.38 0.36
C SER A 140 6.27 10.77 -1.04
N ILE A 141 7.26 10.96 -1.91
CA ILE A 141 7.32 10.39 -3.25
C ILE A 141 7.61 8.89 -3.19
N VAL A 142 8.59 8.47 -2.39
CA VAL A 142 8.97 7.05 -2.31
C VAL A 142 7.75 6.20 -1.89
N ILE A 143 6.98 6.70 -0.92
CA ILE A 143 5.71 6.08 -0.50
C ILE A 143 4.68 6.08 -1.64
N ALA A 144 4.58 7.18 -2.40
CA ALA A 144 3.69 7.28 -3.57
C ALA A 144 4.00 6.23 -4.64
N LEU A 145 5.29 6.11 -4.95
CA LEU A 145 5.81 5.21 -5.96
C LEU A 145 5.57 3.77 -5.54
N ASN A 146 5.82 3.43 -4.28
CA ASN A 146 5.55 2.10 -3.74
C ASN A 146 4.07 1.75 -3.84
N ASN A 147 3.17 2.61 -3.33
CA ASN A 147 1.74 2.33 -3.31
C ASN A 147 1.13 2.26 -4.72
N THR A 148 1.51 3.18 -5.61
CA THR A 148 1.02 3.18 -7.00
C THR A 148 1.63 2.03 -7.81
N GLY A 149 2.90 1.71 -7.56
CA GLY A 149 3.61 0.59 -8.17
C GLY A 149 2.95 -0.75 -7.86
N VAL A 150 2.57 -0.98 -6.61
CA VAL A 150 1.83 -2.20 -6.20
C VAL A 150 0.49 -2.29 -6.92
N VAL A 151 -0.27 -1.21 -7.03
CA VAL A 151 -1.56 -1.19 -7.76
C VAL A 151 -1.35 -1.51 -9.24
N LEU A 152 -0.39 -0.84 -9.90
CA LEU A 152 -0.09 -1.06 -11.31
C LEU A 152 0.40 -2.49 -11.56
N ALA A 153 1.34 -2.99 -10.76
CA ALA A 153 1.84 -4.37 -10.84
C ALA A 153 0.72 -5.39 -10.65
N SER A 154 -0.19 -5.16 -9.69
CA SER A 154 -1.34 -6.03 -9.45
C SER A 154 -2.28 -6.07 -10.66
N VAL A 155 -2.54 -4.93 -11.29
CA VAL A 155 -3.39 -4.84 -12.49
C VAL A 155 -2.74 -5.55 -13.68
N ILE A 156 -1.44 -5.34 -13.88
CA ILE A 156 -0.67 -6.01 -14.93
C ILE A 156 -0.70 -7.54 -14.69
N ALA A 157 -0.41 -7.98 -13.47
CA ALA A 157 -0.47 -9.40 -13.11
C ALA A 157 -1.87 -9.96 -13.34
N ALA A 158 -2.92 -9.24 -12.96
CA ALA A 158 -4.31 -9.67 -13.16
C ALA A 158 -4.66 -9.81 -14.65
N LEU A 159 -4.20 -8.88 -15.49
CA LEU A 159 -4.38 -8.94 -16.94
C LEU A 159 -3.74 -10.18 -17.55
N PHE A 160 -2.49 -10.48 -17.19
CA PHE A 160 -1.75 -11.61 -17.76
C PHE A 160 -2.23 -12.97 -17.23
N ILE A 161 -2.52 -13.06 -15.93
CA ILE A 161 -2.89 -14.33 -15.26
C ILE A 161 -4.36 -14.69 -15.53
N PHE A 162 -5.27 -13.74 -15.34
CA PHE A 162 -6.71 -14.01 -15.43
C PHE A 162 -7.31 -13.71 -16.82
N ARG A 163 -6.54 -13.08 -17.73
CA ARG A 163 -6.99 -12.67 -19.07
C ARG A 163 -8.31 -11.88 -19.04
N GLU A 164 -8.51 -11.06 -18.01
CA GLU A 164 -9.77 -10.32 -17.83
C GLU A 164 -9.96 -9.26 -18.92
N LYS A 165 -11.20 -9.16 -19.43
CA LYS A 165 -11.61 -8.06 -20.32
C LYS A 165 -11.85 -6.81 -19.48
N LEU A 166 -10.86 -5.92 -19.45
CA LEU A 166 -10.97 -4.61 -18.79
C LEU A 166 -12.10 -3.76 -19.41
N SER A 167 -12.85 -3.08 -18.54
CA SER A 167 -13.80 -2.05 -18.97
C SER A 167 -13.06 -0.81 -19.48
N LEU A 168 -13.74 0.03 -20.29
CA LEU A 168 -13.16 1.27 -20.81
C LEU A 168 -12.69 2.21 -19.67
N LEU A 169 -13.44 2.25 -18.57
CA LEU A 169 -13.11 3.04 -17.37
C LEU A 169 -11.82 2.55 -16.71
N ASN A 170 -11.64 1.23 -16.58
CA ASN A 170 -10.42 0.67 -15.99
C ASN A 170 -9.21 0.94 -16.88
N ARG A 171 -9.36 0.86 -18.21
CA ARG A 171 -8.28 1.21 -19.16
C ARG A 171 -7.88 2.68 -19.06
N LEU A 172 -8.87 3.57 -18.96
CA LEU A 172 -8.62 5.00 -18.73
C LEU A 172 -7.95 5.24 -17.38
N GLY A 173 -8.39 4.55 -16.32
CA GLY A 173 -7.77 4.60 -14.99
C GLY A 173 -6.30 4.17 -15.02
N ILE A 174 -5.98 3.06 -15.69
CA ILE A 174 -4.60 2.57 -15.86
C ILE A 174 -3.76 3.60 -16.62
N GLY A 175 -4.27 4.12 -17.74
CA GLY A 175 -3.58 5.16 -18.52
C GLY A 175 -3.33 6.42 -17.70
N LEU A 176 -4.32 6.86 -16.92
CA LEU A 176 -4.20 8.01 -16.01
C LEU A 176 -3.18 7.75 -14.89
N SER A 177 -3.14 6.54 -14.33
CA SER A 177 -2.18 6.17 -13.28
C SER A 177 -0.76 6.17 -13.82
N ILE A 178 -0.54 5.60 -15.01
CA ILE A 178 0.78 5.62 -15.67
C ILE A 178 1.19 7.06 -15.97
N ALA A 179 0.32 7.86 -16.58
CA ALA A 179 0.62 9.26 -16.90
C ALA A 179 0.95 10.07 -15.63
N THR A 180 0.13 9.95 -14.58
CA THR A 180 0.36 10.64 -13.30
C THR A 180 1.67 10.19 -12.66
N PHE A 181 1.99 8.89 -12.71
CA PHE A 181 3.24 8.35 -12.20
C PHE A 181 4.46 8.86 -12.97
N THR A 182 4.40 8.86 -14.30
CA THR A 182 5.49 9.39 -15.15
C THR A 182 5.69 10.88 -14.91
N ILE A 183 4.61 11.66 -14.82
CA ILE A 183 4.68 13.10 -14.56
C ILE A 183 5.23 13.34 -13.15
N LEU A 184 4.81 12.56 -12.15
CA LEU A 184 5.36 12.62 -10.81
C LEU A 184 6.88 12.42 -10.87
N MET A 185 7.37 11.38 -11.55
CA MET A 185 8.79 11.09 -11.75
C MET A 185 9.59 12.19 -12.46
N VAL A 186 8.98 12.94 -13.38
CA VAL A 186 9.67 13.99 -14.14
C VAL A 186 9.70 15.33 -13.40
N PHE A 187 8.69 15.62 -12.58
CA PHE A 187 8.60 16.84 -11.74
C PHE A 187 9.28 16.67 -10.36
N LEU A 188 10.10 15.63 -10.24
CA LEU A 188 10.70 15.14 -9.01
C LEU A 188 12.16 15.60 -8.88
#